data_AF-A0A5J4WS87-F1
#
_entry.id   AF-A0A5J4WS87-F1
#
_cell.length_a   1.000
_cell.length_b   1.000
_cell.length_c   1.000
_cell.angle_alpha   90.00
_cell.angle_beta   90.00
_cell.angle_gamma   90.00
#
_symmetry.space_group_name_H-M   'P 1'
#
loop_
_entity.id
_entity.type
_entity.pdbx_description
1 polymer ?
#
loop_
_entity_poly.entity_id
_entity_poly.type
_entity_poly.pdbx_seq_one_letter_code
_entity_poly.pdbx_strand_id
1 'polypeptide(L)'
;MNMSEKRCDIVAELYEEDVYGLLGYTIKAITGIDIAPSLTFLVANQPSRINVIYKGNPQHVEYYPIASCFMHDELEENIYTDYVLKHSGVVGTGCVPNNDVPQDKRNCVSGSTEFFRPIFKGYTAAFFKGDVNAVKDAVVRFGAVNLDDFGVIIGWENNYWVIATPVRAHDDDPRFNYVLKDYIIKMSEKNFEGEVLINAGIIKVDCAKDPYSQACSSECAIPSDKSIQECPCVIGDLRGECLFAPVGSCGAIRVAFRVVAAVLVIPLMVLLW
;
A
#
# COMPACT_ATOMS: atom_id res chain seq x y z
N MET A 1 15.19 -3.46 4.26
CA MET A 1 15.33 -4.85 3.77
C MET A 1 16.72 -5.38 4.13
N ASN A 2 16.79 -6.63 4.59
CA ASN A 2 18.04 -7.28 5.03
C ASN A 2 18.62 -8.21 3.94
N MET A 3 19.84 -8.73 4.16
CA MET A 3 20.52 -9.58 3.16
C MET A 3 19.82 -10.90 2.84
N SER A 4 19.04 -11.47 3.77
CA SER A 4 18.28 -12.70 3.51
C SER A 4 17.07 -12.43 2.60
N GLU A 5 16.43 -11.28 2.79
CA GLU A 5 15.32 -10.82 1.94
C GLU A 5 15.82 -10.47 0.53
N LYS A 6 17.02 -9.88 0.41
CA LYS A 6 17.65 -9.57 -0.89
C LYS A 6 17.87 -10.81 -1.77
N ARG A 7 18.08 -11.99 -1.16
CA ARG A 7 18.25 -13.24 -1.92
C ARG A 7 16.95 -13.78 -2.51
N CYS A 8 15.82 -13.19 -2.13
CA CYS A 8 14.54 -13.46 -2.76
C CYS A 8 14.36 -12.43 -3.87
N ASP A 9 14.65 -12.82 -5.10
CA ASP A 9 14.73 -11.91 -6.24
C ASP A 9 13.42 -11.12 -6.43
N ILE A 10 12.28 -11.80 -6.30
CA ILE A 10 10.96 -11.17 -6.40
C ILE A 10 10.69 -10.11 -5.32
N VAL A 11 11.31 -10.24 -4.15
CA VAL A 11 11.21 -9.24 -3.07
C VAL A 11 12.06 -8.03 -3.41
N ALA A 12 13.27 -8.25 -3.94
CA ALA A 12 14.14 -7.17 -4.37
C ALA A 12 13.50 -6.36 -5.51
N GLU A 13 12.90 -7.04 -6.48
CA GLU A 13 12.20 -6.44 -7.61
C GLU A 13 11.02 -5.58 -7.16
N LEU A 14 10.06 -6.15 -6.42
CA LEU A 14 8.92 -5.41 -5.86
C LEU A 14 9.32 -4.25 -4.92
N TYR A 15 10.50 -4.32 -4.31
CA TYR A 15 11.05 -3.22 -3.53
C TYR A 15 11.57 -2.10 -4.43
N GLU A 16 12.19 -2.44 -5.56
CA GLU A 16 12.70 -1.48 -6.55
C GLU A 16 11.58 -0.86 -7.40
N GLU A 17 10.49 -1.57 -7.62
CA GLU A 17 9.25 -1.11 -8.27
C GLU A 17 8.34 -0.32 -7.32
N ASP A 18 8.84 0.05 -6.15
CA ASP A 18 8.13 0.88 -5.17
C ASP A 18 6.88 0.26 -4.52
N VAL A 19 6.52 -0.99 -4.84
CA VAL A 19 5.36 -1.69 -4.24
C VAL A 19 5.49 -1.78 -2.71
N TYR A 20 6.69 -2.10 -2.20
CA TYR A 20 6.94 -2.13 -0.76
C TYR A 20 6.66 -0.77 -0.08
N GLY A 21 7.19 0.30 -0.67
CA GLY A 21 7.02 1.66 -0.18
C GLY A 21 5.56 2.10 -0.26
N LEU A 22 4.94 1.95 -1.43
CA LEU A 22 3.55 2.32 -1.67
C LEU A 22 2.62 1.64 -0.66
N LEU A 23 2.77 0.33 -0.44
CA LEU A 23 1.96 -0.40 0.53
C LEU A 23 2.20 0.06 1.97
N GLY A 24 3.46 0.08 2.41
CA GLY A 24 3.79 0.41 3.80
C GLY A 24 3.33 1.82 4.19
N TYR A 25 3.63 2.81 3.35
CA TYR A 25 3.26 4.20 3.62
C TYR A 25 1.75 4.43 3.46
N THR A 26 1.09 3.78 2.51
CA THR A 26 -0.37 3.90 2.36
C THR A 26 -1.10 3.28 3.54
N ILE A 27 -0.72 2.07 3.96
CA ILE A 27 -1.29 1.42 5.13
C ILE A 27 -1.09 2.30 6.37
N LYS A 28 0.11 2.87 6.54
CA LYS A 28 0.37 3.77 7.66
C LYS A 28 -0.52 5.01 7.62
N ALA A 29 -0.68 5.62 6.45
CA ALA A 29 -1.49 6.83 6.28
C ALA A 29 -2.98 6.58 6.54
N ILE A 30 -3.52 5.48 6.01
CA ILE A 30 -4.95 5.17 6.06
C ILE A 30 -5.36 4.52 7.39
N THR A 31 -4.54 3.60 7.91
CA THR A 31 -4.91 2.77 9.08
C THR A 31 -4.19 3.17 10.36
N GLY A 32 -3.14 4.00 10.28
CA GLY A 32 -2.26 4.33 11.39
C GLY A 32 -1.29 3.22 11.79
N ILE A 33 -1.42 2.02 11.20
CA ILE A 33 -0.57 0.85 11.50
C ILE A 33 0.78 1.01 10.81
N ASP A 34 1.86 0.93 11.58
CA ASP A 34 3.22 0.86 11.04
C ASP A 34 3.56 -0.60 10.78
N ILE A 35 3.79 -0.94 9.51
CA ILE A 35 4.00 -2.31 9.07
C ILE A 35 5.14 -2.35 8.06
N ALA A 36 5.96 -3.40 8.14
CA ALA A 36 6.82 -3.84 7.05
C ALA A 36 6.03 -4.85 6.21
N PRO A 37 5.57 -4.52 4.98
CA PRO A 37 4.75 -5.42 4.18
C PRO A 37 5.49 -6.72 3.82
N SER A 38 4.81 -7.85 3.96
CA SER A 38 5.28 -9.13 3.43
C SER A 38 4.95 -9.22 1.94
N LEU A 39 5.96 -9.01 1.10
CA LEU A 39 5.88 -9.17 -0.35
C LEU A 39 5.77 -10.64 -0.72
N THR A 40 6.47 -11.53 -0.01
CA THR A 40 6.35 -12.98 -0.23
C THR A 40 4.96 -13.51 0.03
N PHE A 41 4.22 -12.95 0.99
CA PHE A 41 2.79 -13.23 1.17
C PHE A 41 1.97 -12.79 -0.04
N LEU A 42 2.28 -11.64 -0.65
CA LEU A 42 1.56 -11.18 -1.83
C LEU A 42 1.72 -12.18 -2.98
N VAL A 43 2.97 -12.53 -3.30
CA VAL A 43 3.30 -13.48 -4.37
C VAL A 43 2.72 -14.86 -4.07
N ALA A 44 2.77 -15.32 -2.82
CA ALA A 44 2.14 -16.59 -2.43
C ALA A 44 0.63 -16.61 -2.70
N ASN A 45 -0.05 -15.45 -2.65
CA ASN A 45 -1.51 -15.36 -2.83
C ASN A 45 -1.94 -15.03 -4.26
N GLN A 46 -1.02 -15.02 -5.22
CA GLN A 46 -1.35 -14.81 -6.63
C GLN A 46 -2.27 -15.92 -7.17
N PRO A 47 -3.06 -15.63 -8.23
CA PRO A 47 -3.90 -16.65 -8.86
C PRO A 47 -3.03 -17.77 -9.44
N SER A 48 -3.44 -19.02 -9.23
CA SER A 48 -2.79 -20.19 -9.86
C SER A 48 -3.31 -20.48 -11.27
N ARG A 49 -4.40 -19.82 -11.68
CA ARG A 49 -5.07 -20.02 -12.97
C ARG A 49 -5.76 -18.74 -13.42
N ILE A 50 -5.58 -18.39 -14.69
CA ILE A 50 -6.26 -17.27 -15.34
C ILE A 50 -7.02 -17.78 -16.55
N ASN A 51 -8.27 -17.35 -16.65
CA ASN A 51 -9.13 -17.65 -17.78
C ASN A 51 -9.29 -16.39 -18.60
N VAL A 52 -8.71 -16.36 -19.80
CA VAL A 52 -8.84 -15.25 -20.74
C VAL A 52 -9.93 -15.59 -21.75
N ILE A 53 -10.98 -14.77 -21.77
CA ILE A 53 -12.16 -14.98 -22.61
C ILE A 53 -12.26 -13.81 -23.58
N TYR A 54 -11.99 -14.07 -24.86
CA TYR A 54 -12.24 -13.10 -25.93
C TYR A 54 -13.55 -13.42 -26.64
N LYS A 55 -14.37 -12.41 -26.88
CA LYS A 55 -15.65 -12.58 -27.58
C LYS A 55 -15.40 -13.18 -28.98
N GLY A 56 -16.00 -14.35 -29.23
CA GLY A 56 -15.88 -15.05 -30.51
C GLY A 56 -14.63 -15.93 -30.67
N ASN A 57 -13.78 -16.05 -29.64
CA ASN A 57 -12.66 -16.97 -29.63
C ASN A 57 -12.85 -18.06 -28.55
N PRO A 58 -12.18 -19.22 -28.68
CA PRO A 58 -12.08 -20.19 -27.61
C PRO A 58 -11.46 -19.56 -26.36
N GLN A 59 -11.92 -19.99 -25.19
CA GLN A 59 -11.29 -19.63 -23.93
C GLN A 59 -9.83 -20.07 -23.93
N HIS A 60 -8.94 -19.14 -23.57
CA HIS A 60 -7.55 -19.44 -23.28
C HIS A 60 -7.39 -19.59 -21.76
N VAL A 61 -6.63 -20.59 -21.32
CA VAL A 61 -6.39 -20.86 -19.90
C VAL A 61 -4.89 -20.88 -19.68
N GLU A 62 -4.44 -19.98 -18.82
CA GLU A 62 -3.06 -19.88 -18.37
C GLU A 62 -2.96 -20.40 -16.95
N TYR A 63 -1.93 -21.20 -16.70
CA TYR A 63 -1.61 -21.74 -15.38
C TYR A 63 -0.30 -21.13 -14.93
N TYR A 64 -0.31 -20.57 -13.72
CA TYR A 64 0.88 -20.02 -13.12
C TYR A 64 1.56 -21.08 -12.26
N PRO A 65 2.89 -21.15 -12.31
CA PRO A 65 3.65 -22.03 -11.44
C PRO A 65 3.51 -21.60 -9.97
N ILE A 66 3.95 -22.49 -9.09
CA ILE A 66 4.02 -22.18 -7.66
C ILE A 66 5.04 -21.06 -7.49
N ALA A 67 4.58 -19.99 -6.85
CA ALA A 67 5.40 -18.84 -6.49
C ALA A 67 6.67 -19.26 -5.74
N SER A 68 7.81 -18.74 -6.16
CA SER A 68 9.10 -18.92 -5.47
C SER A 68 9.93 -17.64 -5.55
N CYS A 69 11.00 -17.58 -4.75
CA CYS A 69 11.90 -16.44 -4.71
C CYS A 69 12.68 -16.19 -6.00
N PHE A 70 12.85 -17.21 -6.85
CA PHE A 70 13.72 -17.15 -8.04
C PHE A 70 12.94 -16.98 -9.34
N MET A 71 11.67 -16.57 -9.24
CA MET A 71 10.84 -16.29 -10.41
C MET A 71 11.17 -14.89 -10.94
N HIS A 72 12.13 -14.79 -11.85
CA HIS A 72 12.44 -13.56 -12.57
C HIS A 72 11.59 -13.45 -13.85
N ASP A 73 11.70 -14.41 -14.78
CA ASP A 73 11.19 -14.22 -16.16
C ASP A 73 9.69 -14.56 -16.38
N GLU A 74 9.04 -15.28 -15.45
CA GLU A 74 7.66 -15.78 -15.65
C GLU A 74 6.58 -14.88 -15.01
N LEU A 75 6.99 -13.84 -14.29
CA LEU A 75 6.10 -12.88 -13.62
C LEU A 75 6.34 -11.43 -14.05
N GLU A 76 7.30 -11.16 -14.96
CA GLU A 76 7.80 -9.82 -15.35
C GLU A 76 6.71 -8.81 -15.73
N GLU A 77 5.48 -9.24 -16.02
CA GLU A 77 4.46 -8.31 -16.45
C GLU A 77 3.36 -8.00 -15.42
N ASN A 78 3.07 -8.86 -14.44
CA ASN A 78 2.01 -8.56 -13.46
C ASN A 78 2.03 -9.53 -12.28
N ILE A 79 2.71 -9.17 -11.19
CA ILE A 79 2.18 -9.62 -9.90
C ILE A 79 0.79 -9.02 -9.81
N TYR A 80 -0.23 -9.89 -9.71
CA TYR A 80 -1.63 -9.48 -9.58
C TYR A 80 -1.89 -8.85 -8.21
N THR A 81 -1.10 -7.84 -7.84
CA THR A 81 -1.13 -7.11 -6.58
C THR A 81 -2.55 -6.64 -6.33
N ASP A 82 -3.25 -6.12 -7.34
CA ASP A 82 -4.67 -5.78 -7.28
C ASP A 82 -5.57 -6.91 -6.84
N TYR A 83 -5.42 -8.09 -7.46
CA TYR A 83 -6.19 -9.27 -7.08
C TYR A 83 -5.89 -9.67 -5.64
N VAL A 84 -4.62 -9.68 -5.27
CA VAL A 84 -4.17 -10.12 -3.95
C VAL A 84 -4.62 -9.15 -2.87
N LEU A 85 -4.48 -7.84 -3.06
CA LEU A 85 -4.98 -6.82 -2.15
C LEU A 85 -6.50 -6.92 -2.01
N LYS A 86 -7.21 -7.15 -3.11
CA LYS A 86 -8.67 -7.28 -3.09
C LYS A 86 -9.14 -8.52 -2.33
N HIS A 87 -8.48 -9.67 -2.49
CA HIS A 87 -8.95 -10.95 -1.97
C HIS A 87 -8.27 -11.42 -0.68
N SER A 88 -6.99 -11.14 -0.53
CA SER A 88 -6.14 -11.63 0.56
C SER A 88 -5.63 -10.51 1.47
N GLY A 89 -5.46 -9.28 0.97
CA GLY A 89 -4.90 -8.16 1.74
C GLY A 89 -3.38 -8.27 1.93
N VAL A 90 -2.88 -7.70 3.03
CA VAL A 90 -1.46 -7.59 3.35
C VAL A 90 -1.19 -8.10 4.76
N VAL A 91 -0.09 -8.82 4.96
CA VAL A 91 0.44 -9.17 6.29
C VAL A 91 1.83 -8.58 6.48
N GLY A 92 2.29 -8.51 7.73
CA GLY A 92 3.60 -7.96 8.04
C GLY A 92 4.70 -9.01 8.03
N THR A 93 5.95 -8.58 7.82
CA THR A 93 7.12 -9.47 7.85
C THR A 93 7.38 -10.13 9.20
N GLY A 94 6.85 -9.57 10.29
CA GLY A 94 6.86 -10.23 11.61
C GLY A 94 6.05 -11.53 11.65
N CYS A 95 5.13 -11.73 10.70
CA CYS A 95 4.34 -12.95 10.55
C CYS A 95 4.83 -13.78 9.35
N VAL A 96 4.95 -13.17 8.16
CA VAL A 96 5.49 -13.85 6.95
C VAL A 96 6.76 -13.14 6.49
N PRO A 97 7.95 -13.68 6.79
CA PRO A 97 9.21 -13.04 6.41
C PRO A 97 9.39 -12.94 4.87
N ASN A 98 10.11 -11.91 4.43
CA ASN A 98 10.41 -11.69 3.01
C ASN A 98 11.63 -12.50 2.50
N ASN A 99 12.00 -13.59 3.18
CA ASN A 99 13.17 -14.40 2.80
C ASN A 99 12.82 -15.70 2.04
N ASP A 100 11.54 -16.10 2.03
CA ASP A 100 11.02 -17.23 1.28
C ASP A 100 9.52 -17.06 1.01
N VAL A 101 9.02 -17.67 -0.07
CA VAL A 101 7.59 -17.66 -0.41
C VAL A 101 6.86 -18.75 0.38
N PRO A 102 5.90 -18.40 1.25
CA PRO A 102 5.25 -19.38 2.11
C PRO A 102 4.37 -20.35 1.31
N GLN A 103 4.50 -21.64 1.62
CA GLN A 103 3.61 -22.68 1.11
C GLN A 103 2.28 -22.72 1.89
N ASP A 104 2.33 -22.43 3.19
CA ASP A 104 1.12 -22.26 4.02
C ASP A 104 0.59 -20.83 3.88
N LYS A 105 -0.59 -20.70 3.29
CA LYS A 105 -1.27 -19.41 3.06
C LYS A 105 -2.24 -19.04 4.19
N ARG A 106 -2.18 -19.69 5.35
CA ARG A 106 -3.11 -19.47 6.48
C ARG A 106 -2.44 -19.09 7.79
N ASN A 107 -1.23 -19.58 8.06
CA ASN A 107 -0.57 -19.42 9.36
C ASN A 107 0.76 -18.68 9.25
N CYS A 108 1.08 -17.85 10.26
CA CYS A 108 2.36 -17.12 10.34
C CYS A 108 3.58 -18.05 10.33
N VAL A 109 3.45 -19.21 10.95
CA VAL A 109 4.52 -20.21 11.01
C VAL A 109 3.93 -21.56 10.67
N SER A 110 4.64 -22.36 9.89
CA SER A 110 4.22 -23.73 9.58
C SER A 110 3.98 -24.52 10.87
N GLY A 111 2.77 -25.05 11.05
CA GLY A 111 2.36 -25.76 12.27
C GLY A 111 1.86 -24.86 13.42
N SER A 112 1.78 -23.55 13.23
CA SER A 112 1.19 -22.62 14.20
C SER A 112 -0.35 -22.62 14.14
N THR A 113 -0.99 -22.31 15.27
CA THR A 113 -2.42 -21.97 15.34
C THR A 113 -2.68 -20.47 15.17
N GLU A 114 -1.62 -19.67 15.01
CA GLU A 114 -1.72 -18.24 14.76
C GLU A 114 -1.99 -17.99 13.28
N PHE A 115 -3.24 -17.66 12.99
CA PHE A 115 -3.71 -17.32 11.66
C PHE A 115 -3.24 -15.95 11.22
N PHE A 116 -3.04 -15.80 9.92
CA PHE A 116 -2.91 -14.49 9.30
C PHE A 116 -4.05 -13.57 9.70
N ARG A 117 -3.71 -12.33 10.01
CA ARG A 117 -4.67 -11.23 10.13
C ARG A 117 -4.36 -10.21 9.05
N PRO A 118 -4.77 -10.48 7.80
CA PRO A 118 -4.48 -9.54 6.74
C PRO A 118 -5.21 -8.23 7.00
N ILE A 119 -4.50 -7.15 6.81
CA ILE A 119 -5.04 -5.80 6.77
C ILE A 119 -5.15 -5.36 5.32
N PHE A 120 -5.77 -4.21 5.07
CA PHE A 120 -5.78 -3.62 3.73
C PHE A 120 -6.42 -4.51 2.65
N LYS A 121 -7.33 -5.41 3.05
CA LYS A 121 -8.10 -6.27 2.16
C LYS A 121 -9.22 -5.47 1.48
N GLY A 122 -9.45 -5.74 0.19
CA GLY A 122 -10.47 -5.06 -0.62
C GLY A 122 -9.93 -3.84 -1.39
N TYR A 123 -8.65 -3.51 -1.23
CA TYR A 123 -8.00 -2.47 -2.00
C TYR A 123 -7.57 -2.97 -3.38
N THR A 124 -7.39 -2.06 -4.32
CA THR A 124 -6.91 -2.28 -5.69
C THR A 124 -6.15 -1.04 -6.16
N ALA A 125 -5.23 -1.17 -7.10
CA ALA A 125 -4.62 -0.02 -7.76
C ALA A 125 -5.66 0.73 -8.60
N ALA A 126 -5.47 2.04 -8.67
CA ALA A 126 -6.13 2.92 -9.60
C ALA A 126 -5.14 3.96 -10.10
N PHE A 127 -5.28 4.31 -11.37
CA PHE A 127 -4.41 5.27 -12.04
C PHE A 127 -5.12 6.61 -12.20
N PHE A 128 -4.36 7.69 -12.07
CA PHE A 128 -4.87 9.04 -12.28
C PHE A 128 -3.90 9.85 -13.13
N LYS A 129 -4.44 10.89 -13.75
CA LYS A 129 -3.68 11.93 -14.45
C LYS A 129 -4.15 13.30 -14.02
N GLY A 130 -3.22 14.22 -13.76
CA GLY A 130 -3.59 15.60 -13.45
C GLY A 130 -2.44 16.50 -13.05
N ASP A 131 -2.77 17.68 -12.55
CA ASP A 131 -1.79 18.66 -12.10
C ASP A 131 -1.38 18.47 -10.64
N VAL A 132 -0.53 19.38 -10.14
CA VAL A 132 -0.08 19.37 -8.73
C VAL A 132 -1.25 19.24 -7.73
N ASN A 133 -2.41 19.83 -8.01
CA ASN A 133 -3.55 19.75 -7.10
C ASN A 133 -4.19 18.35 -7.12
N ALA A 134 -4.21 17.69 -8.28
CA ALA A 134 -4.66 16.30 -8.38
C ALA A 134 -3.74 15.37 -7.56
N VAL A 135 -2.42 15.54 -7.64
CA VAL A 135 -1.47 14.77 -6.81
C VAL A 135 -1.70 15.03 -5.31
N LYS A 136 -1.86 16.30 -4.90
CA LYS A 136 -2.15 16.64 -3.49
C LYS A 136 -3.46 16.05 -3.00
N ASP A 137 -4.50 16.10 -3.83
CA ASP A 137 -5.81 15.52 -3.52
C ASP A 137 -5.70 14.00 -3.41
N ALA A 138 -4.97 13.34 -4.31
CA ALA A 138 -4.70 11.91 -4.27
C ALA A 138 -3.95 11.50 -2.98
N VAL A 139 -2.89 12.22 -2.59
CA VAL A 139 -2.16 11.94 -1.34
C VAL A 139 -3.08 12.03 -0.12
N VAL A 140 -3.89 13.09 -0.05
CA VAL A 140 -4.82 13.30 1.07
C VAL A 140 -5.89 12.20 1.11
N ARG A 141 -6.39 11.80 -0.06
CA ARG A 141 -7.52 10.86 -0.18
C ARG A 141 -7.11 9.40 -0.25
N PHE A 142 -5.88 9.06 -0.56
CA PHE A 142 -5.54 7.66 -0.81
C PHE A 142 -4.23 7.25 -0.13
N GLY A 143 -3.59 8.16 0.62
CA GLY A 143 -2.35 7.87 1.33
C GLY A 143 -1.13 8.16 0.45
N ALA A 144 -0.21 7.19 0.34
CA ALA A 144 0.94 7.40 -0.52
C ALA A 144 0.53 7.25 -1.99
N VAL A 145 1.25 7.97 -2.86
CA VAL A 145 1.01 7.99 -4.31
C VAL A 145 2.30 7.59 -4.99
N ASN A 146 2.27 6.61 -5.89
CA ASN A 146 3.41 6.33 -6.75
C ASN A 146 3.30 7.18 -8.01
N LEU A 147 4.29 8.02 -8.31
CA LEU A 147 4.35 8.75 -9.57
C LEU A 147 5.46 8.18 -10.44
N ASP A 148 5.17 7.95 -11.71
CA ASP A 148 6.09 7.29 -12.66
C ASP A 148 7.48 7.94 -12.71
N ASP A 149 7.55 9.27 -12.60
CA ASP A 149 8.80 10.04 -12.70
C ASP A 149 9.53 10.27 -11.36
N PHE A 150 8.91 9.94 -10.23
CA PHE A 150 9.39 10.35 -8.90
C PHE A 150 9.51 9.19 -7.90
N GLY A 151 8.67 8.17 -8.02
CA GLY A 151 8.45 7.13 -7.01
C GLY A 151 7.37 7.54 -6.00
N VAL A 152 7.47 7.00 -4.78
CA VAL A 152 6.42 7.11 -3.75
C VAL A 152 6.41 8.48 -3.08
N ILE A 153 5.43 9.32 -3.41
CA ILE A 153 5.10 10.54 -2.66
C ILE A 153 4.28 10.19 -1.43
N ILE A 154 4.77 10.60 -0.26
CA ILE A 154 4.04 10.43 1.01
C ILE A 154 3.44 11.74 1.53
N GLY A 155 3.76 12.87 0.92
CA GLY A 155 3.34 14.18 1.37
C GLY A 155 4.01 15.33 0.64
N TRP A 156 3.79 16.54 1.13
CA TRP A 156 4.49 17.73 0.70
C TRP A 156 4.70 18.69 1.87
N GLU A 157 5.76 19.48 1.80
CA GLU A 157 6.05 20.57 2.72
C GLU A 157 6.43 21.80 1.92
N ASN A 158 5.71 22.91 2.13
CA ASN A 158 5.86 24.13 1.34
C ASN A 158 5.75 23.83 -0.18
N ASN A 159 6.83 24.07 -0.91
CA ASN A 159 6.96 23.83 -2.36
C ASN A 159 7.80 22.58 -2.66
N TYR A 160 7.84 21.60 -1.76
CA TYR A 160 8.57 20.34 -1.95
C TYR A 160 7.65 19.14 -1.78
N TRP A 161 7.73 18.19 -2.70
CA TRP A 161 7.25 16.82 -2.49
C TRP A 161 8.16 16.12 -1.50
N VAL A 162 7.58 15.36 -0.58
CA VAL A 162 8.31 14.42 0.27
C VAL A 162 8.17 13.04 -0.36
N ILE A 163 9.27 12.55 -0.92
CA ILE A 163 9.33 11.30 -1.67
C ILE A 163 10.09 10.27 -0.83
N ALA A 164 9.53 9.06 -0.71
CA ALA A 164 10.24 7.91 -0.23
C ALA A 164 10.87 7.18 -1.41
N THR A 165 12.20 7.20 -1.51
CA THR A 165 12.94 6.54 -2.59
C THR A 165 13.70 5.34 -2.04
N PRO A 166 13.69 4.17 -2.71
CA PRO A 166 14.52 3.05 -2.33
C PRO A 166 15.98 3.41 -2.58
N VAL A 167 16.82 3.26 -1.56
CA VAL A 167 18.28 3.26 -1.73
C VAL A 167 18.65 1.92 -2.36
N ARG A 168 18.99 1.95 -3.64
CA ARG A 168 19.55 0.79 -4.34
C ARG A 168 20.87 0.44 -3.67
N ALA A 169 21.05 -0.84 -3.35
CA ALA A 169 22.32 -1.30 -2.81
C ALA A 169 23.43 -1.06 -3.84
N HIS A 170 24.37 -0.19 -3.51
CA HIS A 170 25.70 -0.20 -4.11
C HIS A 170 26.57 -1.22 -3.35
N ASP A 171 27.66 -1.67 -3.97
CA ASP A 171 28.57 -2.67 -3.41
C ASP A 171 29.07 -2.33 -1.99
N ASP A 172 29.02 -1.04 -1.60
CA ASP A 172 29.49 -0.52 -0.30
C ASP A 172 28.40 -0.30 0.77
N ASP A 173 27.09 -0.34 0.44
CA ASP A 173 26.00 -0.28 1.44
C ASP A 173 24.96 -1.39 1.18
N PRO A 174 24.99 -2.48 1.98
CA PRO A 174 24.08 -3.60 1.80
C PRO A 174 22.64 -3.31 2.25
N ARG A 175 22.37 -2.10 2.77
CA ARG A 175 21.05 -1.75 3.32
C ARG A 175 20.15 -1.20 2.22
N PHE A 176 19.17 -2.00 1.83
CA PHE A 176 17.99 -1.50 1.14
C PHE A 176 17.10 -0.81 2.17
N ASN A 177 17.12 0.51 2.19
CA ASN A 177 16.25 1.33 3.02
C ASN A 177 15.52 2.33 2.14
N TYR A 178 14.35 2.80 2.59
CA TYR A 178 13.75 3.99 2.00
C TYR A 178 14.39 5.21 2.66
N VAL A 179 14.79 6.18 1.83
CA VAL A 179 15.19 7.50 2.30
C VAL A 179 14.16 8.52 1.87
N LEU A 180 13.91 9.49 2.75
CA LEU A 180 13.06 10.62 2.43
C LEU A 180 13.89 11.67 1.70
N LYS A 181 13.40 12.11 0.55
CA LYS A 181 13.98 13.18 -0.25
C LYS A 181 12.94 14.25 -0.50
N ASP A 182 13.40 15.49 -0.45
CA ASP A 182 12.60 16.65 -0.83
C ASP A 182 12.83 16.96 -2.31
N TYR A 183 11.76 17.13 -3.07
CA TYR A 183 11.83 17.48 -4.50
C TYR A 183 10.97 18.69 -4.81
N ILE A 184 11.54 19.69 -5.49
CA ILE A 184 10.84 20.93 -5.81
C ILE A 184 9.58 20.66 -6.65
N ILE A 185 8.44 21.17 -6.18
CA ILE A 185 7.17 21.11 -6.89
C ILE A 185 7.22 22.10 -8.06
N LYS A 186 7.22 21.56 -9.29
CA LYS A 186 7.06 22.35 -10.51
C LYS A 186 5.57 22.65 -10.73
N MET A 187 5.10 23.80 -10.25
CA MET A 187 3.68 24.22 -10.36
C MET A 187 3.18 24.35 -11.81
N SER A 188 4.08 24.47 -12.77
CA SER A 188 3.77 24.47 -14.21
C SER A 188 3.47 23.08 -14.77
N GLU A 189 3.83 22.00 -14.07
CA GLU A 189 3.54 20.64 -14.50
C GLU A 189 2.05 20.34 -14.34
N LYS A 190 1.46 19.79 -15.40
CA LYS A 190 0.01 19.55 -15.54
C LYS A 190 -0.33 18.10 -15.84
N ASN A 191 0.66 17.25 -16.11
CA ASN A 191 0.46 15.89 -16.58
C ASN A 191 1.21 14.89 -15.69
N PHE A 192 1.05 14.98 -14.37
CA PHE A 192 1.46 13.88 -13.51
C PHE A 192 0.58 12.67 -13.81
N GLU A 193 1.21 11.54 -14.03
CA GLU A 193 0.59 10.21 -14.09
C GLU A 193 1.05 9.45 -12.85
N GLY A 194 0.13 8.70 -12.25
CA GLY A 194 0.46 7.96 -11.05
C GLY A 194 -0.60 6.98 -10.61
N GLU A 195 -0.22 6.21 -9.61
CA GLU A 195 -0.94 5.09 -9.05
C GLU A 195 -1.28 5.35 -7.56
N VAL A 196 -2.48 4.96 -7.18
CA VAL A 196 -2.97 4.95 -5.80
C VAL A 196 -3.64 3.63 -5.47
N LEU A 197 -3.60 3.24 -4.21
CA LEU A 197 -4.34 2.08 -3.72
C LEU A 197 -5.69 2.54 -3.15
N ILE A 198 -6.78 2.12 -3.79
CA ILE A 198 -8.13 2.51 -3.43
C ILE A 198 -8.96 1.31 -3.00
N ASN A 199 -9.89 1.54 -2.08
CA ASN A 199 -10.97 0.60 -1.83
C ASN A 199 -12.28 1.27 -2.25
N ALA A 200 -12.77 0.93 -3.45
CA ALA A 200 -14.00 1.53 -4.00
C ALA A 200 -15.25 1.26 -3.15
N GLY A 201 -15.23 0.20 -2.32
CA GLY A 201 -16.30 -0.07 -1.36
C GLY A 201 -16.29 0.87 -0.15
N ILE A 202 -15.20 1.62 0.07
CA ILE A 202 -14.97 2.42 1.27
C ILE A 202 -14.51 3.85 0.91
N ILE A 203 -15.17 4.47 -0.08
CA ILE A 203 -14.97 5.90 -0.37
C ILE A 203 -15.89 6.73 0.52
N LYS A 204 -15.33 7.70 1.27
CA LYS A 204 -16.13 8.69 2.00
C LYS A 204 -16.68 9.74 1.05
N VAL A 205 -18.00 9.85 1.00
CA VAL A 205 -18.70 10.94 0.33
C VAL A 205 -18.66 12.19 1.22
N ASP A 206 -18.26 13.31 0.61
CA ASP A 206 -18.35 14.63 1.23
C ASP A 206 -19.73 15.22 0.93
N CYS A 207 -20.68 15.06 1.84
CA CYS A 207 -22.04 15.57 1.66
C CYS A 207 -22.12 17.10 1.58
N ALA A 208 -21.07 17.84 1.97
CA ALA A 208 -21.01 19.27 1.75
C ALA A 208 -20.71 19.62 0.28
N LYS A 209 -20.02 18.72 -0.44
CA LYS A 209 -19.67 18.89 -1.86
C LYS A 209 -20.63 18.15 -2.80
N ASP A 210 -21.17 17.02 -2.37
CA ASP A 210 -22.12 16.20 -3.13
C ASP A 210 -23.35 15.84 -2.29
N PRO A 211 -24.26 16.81 -2.05
CA PRO A 211 -25.42 16.61 -1.18
C PRO A 211 -26.48 15.67 -1.78
N TYR A 212 -26.39 15.34 -3.07
CA TYR A 212 -27.36 14.50 -3.78
C TYR A 212 -26.94 13.04 -3.86
N SER A 213 -25.73 12.70 -3.40
CA SER A 213 -25.29 11.32 -3.30
C SER A 213 -26.25 10.50 -2.44
N GLN A 214 -26.47 9.24 -2.83
CA GLN A 214 -27.27 8.29 -2.04
C GLN A 214 -26.74 8.14 -0.60
N ALA A 215 -25.42 8.30 -0.41
CA ALA A 215 -24.76 8.27 0.90
C ALA A 215 -25.22 9.40 1.83
N CYS A 216 -25.70 10.51 1.27
CA CYS A 216 -26.15 11.70 1.98
C CYS A 216 -27.67 11.76 2.14
N SER A 217 -28.38 10.73 1.68
CA SER A 217 -29.82 10.64 1.82
C SER A 217 -30.23 10.56 3.29
N SER A 218 -31.46 11.00 3.59
CA SER A 218 -32.04 10.89 4.94
C SER A 218 -32.09 9.43 5.43
N GLU A 219 -32.12 8.47 4.52
CA GLU A 219 -32.07 7.03 4.84
C GLU A 219 -30.71 6.60 5.40
N CYS A 220 -29.64 7.33 5.12
CA CYS A 220 -28.28 7.08 5.63
C CYS A 220 -27.89 8.00 6.80
N ALA A 221 -28.82 8.79 7.35
CA ALA A 221 -28.57 9.73 8.45
C ALA A 221 -28.22 9.04 9.79
N ILE A 222 -28.58 7.77 9.98
CA ILE A 222 -28.23 6.95 11.14
C ILE A 222 -27.65 5.62 10.63
N PRO A 223 -26.35 5.58 10.29
CA PRO A 223 -25.79 4.46 9.55
C PRO A 223 -25.43 3.25 10.43
N SER A 224 -25.59 3.31 11.76
CA SER A 224 -25.04 2.31 12.71
C SER A 224 -25.43 0.86 12.43
N ASP A 225 -26.57 0.65 11.78
CA ASP A 225 -27.14 -0.69 11.53
C ASP A 225 -27.12 -1.07 10.04
N LYS A 226 -26.49 -0.24 9.19
CA LYS A 226 -26.43 -0.44 7.74
C LYS A 226 -25.02 -0.76 7.30
N SER A 227 -24.89 -1.69 6.36
CA SER A 227 -23.62 -2.02 5.71
C SER A 227 -23.12 -0.86 4.83
N ILE A 228 -21.83 -0.88 4.46
CA ILE A 228 -21.26 0.08 3.49
C ILE A 228 -21.89 -0.02 2.08
N GLN A 229 -22.55 -1.13 1.77
CA GLN A 229 -23.27 -1.33 0.51
C GLN A 229 -24.65 -0.68 0.53
N GLU A 230 -25.30 -0.67 1.69
CA GLU A 230 -26.62 -0.04 1.88
C GLU A 230 -26.49 1.47 2.10
N CYS A 231 -25.47 1.88 2.84
CA CYS A 231 -25.11 3.28 3.05
C CYS A 231 -23.60 3.45 2.88
N PRO A 232 -23.12 4.02 1.76
CA PRO A 232 -21.72 4.33 1.58
C PRO A 232 -21.20 5.25 2.69
N CYS A 233 -19.91 5.18 2.99
CA CYS A 233 -19.31 5.98 4.04
C CYS A 233 -19.42 7.49 3.73
N VAL A 234 -19.64 8.31 4.76
CA VAL A 234 -19.59 9.78 4.65
C VAL A 234 -18.51 10.35 5.56
N ILE A 235 -18.09 11.60 5.32
CA ILE A 235 -17.17 12.29 6.24
C ILE A 235 -17.80 12.34 7.64
N GLY A 236 -17.05 11.86 8.65
CA GLY A 236 -17.52 11.78 10.04
C GLY A 236 -18.22 10.46 10.41
N ASP A 237 -18.35 9.52 9.49
CA ASP A 237 -18.92 8.19 9.77
C ASP A 237 -18.01 7.38 10.73
N LEU A 238 -18.60 6.94 11.85
CA LEU A 238 -17.90 6.25 12.94
C LEU A 238 -17.97 4.72 12.86
N ARG A 239 -18.64 4.16 11.84
CA ARG A 239 -18.63 2.70 11.62
C ARG A 239 -17.20 2.22 11.41
N GLY A 240 -16.85 1.07 12.00
CA GLY A 240 -15.49 0.52 11.91
C GLY A 240 -14.95 0.42 10.48
N GLU A 241 -15.80 0.00 9.53
CA GLU A 241 -15.46 -0.08 8.11
C GLU A 241 -15.21 1.30 7.49
N CYS A 242 -15.90 2.34 7.96
CA CYS A 242 -15.76 3.72 7.50
C CYS A 242 -14.65 4.50 8.21
N LEU A 243 -14.17 4.07 9.37
CA LEU A 243 -13.05 4.73 10.05
C LEU A 243 -11.76 4.68 9.20
N PHE A 244 -11.57 3.60 8.46
CA PHE A 244 -10.45 3.39 7.52
C PHE A 244 -10.72 3.93 6.12
N ALA A 245 -11.92 4.45 5.87
CA ALA A 245 -12.21 5.16 4.65
C ALA A 245 -11.38 6.45 4.61
N PRO A 246 -10.65 6.73 3.54
CA PRO A 246 -9.89 7.96 3.49
C PRO A 246 -10.79 9.19 3.61
N VAL A 247 -10.45 10.11 4.50
CA VAL A 247 -11.23 11.32 4.70
C VAL A 247 -10.89 12.27 3.56
N GLY A 248 -11.87 12.60 2.70
CA GLY A 248 -11.72 13.76 1.83
C GLY A 248 -11.67 15.03 2.67
N SER A 249 -10.51 15.41 3.22
CA SER A 249 -10.38 16.64 4.01
C SER A 249 -9.03 17.32 3.82
N CYS A 250 -9.09 18.59 3.41
CA CYS A 250 -7.97 19.53 3.32
C CYS A 250 -7.09 19.53 4.58
N GLY A 251 -5.79 19.26 4.42
CA GLY A 251 -4.78 19.58 5.43
C GLY A 251 -3.65 18.54 5.50
N ALA A 252 -2.41 19.00 5.45
CA ALA A 252 -1.19 18.19 5.35
C ALA A 252 -1.11 17.05 6.38
N ILE A 253 -0.71 15.86 5.90
CA ILE A 253 -0.40 14.66 6.69
C ILE A 253 0.88 14.90 7.51
N ARG A 254 0.80 15.75 8.54
CA ARG A 254 1.88 15.93 9.52
C ARG A 254 1.44 16.02 10.98
N VAL A 255 0.16 15.86 11.29
CA VAL A 255 -0.28 15.91 12.70
C VAL A 255 0.01 14.61 13.47
N ALA A 256 0.34 13.49 12.81
CA ALA A 256 0.54 12.20 13.49
C ALA A 256 1.93 11.53 13.33
N PHE A 257 2.95 12.21 12.78
CA PHE A 257 4.35 11.71 12.78
C PHE A 257 5.23 12.41 13.83
N ARG A 258 4.65 12.85 14.96
CA ARG A 258 5.43 13.42 16.06
C ARG A 258 6.06 12.31 16.91
N VAL A 259 7.38 12.19 16.78
CA VAL A 259 8.35 11.62 17.74
C VAL A 259 8.30 10.10 17.91
N VAL A 260 9.00 9.37 17.05
CA VAL A 260 9.75 8.19 17.53
C VAL A 260 11.05 8.76 18.08
N ALA A 261 11.12 8.88 19.41
CA ALA A 261 12.36 9.14 20.10
C ALA A 261 13.33 8.03 19.70
N ALA A 262 14.44 8.41 19.05
CA ALA A 262 15.59 7.53 18.97
C ALA A 262 16.00 7.21 20.41
N VAL A 263 15.65 6.01 20.89
CA VAL A 263 16.29 5.45 22.07
C VAL A 263 17.71 5.14 21.62
N LEU A 264 18.58 6.16 21.72
CA LEU A 264 20.02 5.99 21.75
C LEU A 264 20.32 5.13 22.97
N VAL A 265 20.36 3.82 22.77
CA VAL A 265 21.04 2.91 23.69
C VAL A 265 22.52 3.24 23.57
N ILE A 266 22.97 4.22 24.35
CA ILE A 266 24.40 4.41 24.62
C ILE A 266 24.82 3.14 25.38
N PRO A 267 25.75 2.32 24.87
CA PRO A 267 26.30 1.23 25.64
C PRO A 267 27.13 1.84 26.77
N LEU A 268 26.54 1.87 27.97
CA LEU A 268 27.20 2.16 29.23
C LEU A 268 28.08 0.95 29.59
N MET A 269 29.17 0.71 28.85
CA MET A 269 30.22 -0.23 29.23
C MET A 269 31.53 0.12 28.52
N VAL A 270 32.21 1.19 28.96
CA VAL A 270 33.66 1.27 29.23
C VAL A 270 33.90 2.57 30.02
N LEU A 271 33.61 2.58 31.32
CA LEU A 271 34.20 3.53 32.28
C LEU A 271 34.26 2.88 33.67
N LEU A 272 34.74 1.65 33.71
CA LEU A 272 35.39 1.07 34.87
C LEU A 272 36.46 0.13 34.31
N TRP A 273 37.71 0.60 34.39
CA TRP A 273 38.99 -0.08 34.67
C TRP A 273 40.13 0.81 34.15
#